data_AF-A0AAN9Y2V0-F1
#
_entry.id   AF-A0AAN9Y2V0-F1
#
_cell.length_a   1.000
_cell.length_b   1.000
_cell.length_c   1.000
_cell.angle_alpha   90.00
_cell.angle_beta   90.00
_cell.angle_gamma   90.00
#
_symmetry.space_group_name_H-M   'P 1'
#
loop_
_entity.id
_entity.type
_entity.pdbx_description
1 polymer ?
#
loop_
_entity_poly.entity_id
_entity_poly.type
_entity_poly.pdbx_seq_one_letter_code
_entity_poly.pdbx_strand_id
1 'polypeptide(L)'
;MAASELPEELANFLPRNLIPERYEVTIQNNIDDSVPNYSGNVRIKVNCLSETKIIQIHVGGNLDLKMETIKIRSLPNNGDRQFHIEQNNYLSGGRREFILDANLEEGNAYEIEFKFSNDFVITSTGYIHKTYQKNGNANTE
;
A
#
# COMPACT_ATOMS: atom_id res chain seq x y z
N MET A 1 -3.69 -11.80 -33.38
CA MET A 1 -2.42 -11.90 -32.62
C MET A 1 -2.80 -12.38 -31.24
N ALA A 2 -2.41 -13.61 -30.87
CA ALA A 2 -2.71 -14.15 -29.55
C ALA A 2 -1.80 -13.48 -28.52
N ALA A 3 -2.37 -12.87 -27.49
CA ALA A 3 -1.61 -12.45 -26.32
C ALA A 3 -1.05 -13.72 -25.68
N SER A 4 0.28 -13.87 -25.64
CA SER A 4 0.89 -14.98 -24.91
C SER A 4 0.64 -14.75 -23.43
N GLU A 5 -0.17 -15.60 -22.81
CA GLU A 5 -0.34 -15.62 -21.37
C GLU A 5 1.03 -15.84 -20.73
N LEU A 6 1.50 -14.86 -19.95
CA LEU A 6 2.71 -15.03 -19.15
C LEU A 6 2.50 -16.21 -18.20
N PRO A 7 3.53 -17.05 -17.96
CA PRO A 7 3.45 -18.14 -16.99
C PRO A 7 2.91 -17.62 -15.66
N GLU A 8 1.96 -18.34 -15.03
CA GLU A 8 1.33 -17.93 -13.76
C GLU A 8 2.36 -17.58 -12.67
N GLU A 9 3.54 -18.20 -12.70
CA GLU A 9 4.64 -17.93 -11.77
C GLU A 9 5.18 -16.49 -11.87
N LEU A 10 5.13 -15.87 -13.06
CA LEU A 10 5.55 -14.48 -13.24
C LEU A 10 4.47 -13.48 -12.84
N ALA A 11 3.22 -13.94 -12.70
CA ALA A 11 2.11 -13.07 -12.35
C ALA A 11 2.25 -12.46 -10.96
N ASN A 12 3.09 -12.98 -10.06
CA ASN A 12 3.25 -12.45 -8.71
C ASN A 12 4.30 -11.34 -8.57
N PHE A 13 5.14 -11.10 -9.59
CA PHE A 13 6.13 -10.03 -9.52
C PHE A 13 5.54 -8.69 -9.93
N LEU A 14 5.94 -7.62 -9.23
CA LEU A 14 5.64 -6.26 -9.65
C LEU A 14 6.57 -5.83 -10.81
N PRO A 15 6.09 -4.97 -11.73
CA PRO A 15 6.92 -4.31 -12.72
C PRO A 15 8.09 -3.57 -12.05
N ARG A 16 9.26 -3.61 -12.68
CA ARG A 16 10.48 -2.96 -12.16
C ARG A 16 10.63 -1.49 -12.58
N ASN A 17 9.59 -0.91 -13.19
CA ASN A 17 9.59 0.47 -13.66
C ASN A 17 9.68 1.47 -12.50
N LEU A 18 9.19 1.09 -11.32
CA LEU A 18 9.23 1.90 -10.11
C LEU A 18 9.91 1.12 -8.99
N ILE A 19 10.97 1.67 -8.42
CA ILE A 19 11.67 1.08 -7.29
C ILE A 19 11.50 1.98 -6.07
N PRO A 20 10.99 1.46 -4.95
CA PRO A 20 10.86 2.25 -3.73
C PRO A 20 12.24 2.52 -3.11
N GLU A 21 12.44 3.75 -2.66
CA GLU A 21 13.63 4.16 -1.90
C GLU A 21 13.34 4.28 -0.41
N ARG A 22 12.16 4.79 -0.04
CA ARG A 22 11.80 5.08 1.34
C ARG A 22 10.31 4.90 1.57
N TYR A 23 9.97 4.33 2.71
CA TYR A 23 8.61 4.27 3.24
C TYR A 23 8.53 5.08 4.53
N GLU A 24 7.54 5.96 4.62
CA GLU A 24 7.10 6.57 5.87
C GLU A 24 5.71 6.03 6.17
N VAL A 25 5.60 5.29 7.28
CA VAL A 25 4.36 4.64 7.67
C VAL A 25 3.96 5.17 9.03
N THR A 26 2.74 5.67 9.13
CA THR A 26 2.12 6.01 10.40
C THR A 26 0.91 5.11 10.61
N ILE A 27 0.77 4.59 11.84
CA ILE A 27 -0.33 3.70 12.23
C ILE A 27 -0.92 4.23 13.52
N GLN A 28 -2.23 4.36 13.55
CA GLN A 28 -3.04 4.70 14.71
C GLN A 28 -3.93 3.51 15.06
N ASN A 29 -3.84 3.05 16.31
CA ASN A 29 -4.58 1.91 16.82
C ASN A 29 -5.71 2.39 17.73
N ASN A 30 -6.89 1.85 17.53
CA ASN A 30 -8.04 2.03 18.41
C ASN A 30 -8.38 0.65 19.01
N ILE A 31 -7.66 0.28 20.08
CA ILE A 31 -7.76 -1.06 20.69
C ILE A 31 -8.90 -1.18 21.72
N ASP A 32 -9.35 -0.04 22.25
CA ASP A 32 -10.36 0.02 23.31
C ASP A 32 -11.81 0.12 22.77
N ASP A 33 -11.96 0.23 21.45
CA ASP A 33 -13.27 0.25 20.79
C ASP A 33 -13.95 -1.12 20.92
N SER A 34 -15.30 -1.12 20.85
CA SER A 34 -16.08 -2.37 20.81
C SER A 34 -15.65 -3.29 19.66
N VAL A 35 -15.14 -2.70 18.58
CA VAL A 35 -14.49 -3.40 17.46
C VAL A 35 -13.10 -2.79 17.28
N PRO A 36 -12.05 -3.43 17.82
CA PRO A 36 -10.69 -2.94 17.68
C PRO A 36 -10.28 -2.79 16.21
N ASN A 37 -9.74 -1.62 15.87
CA ASN A 37 -9.35 -1.29 14.51
C ASN A 37 -8.03 -0.49 14.46
N TYR A 38 -7.49 -0.35 13.25
CA TYR A 38 -6.34 0.50 13.00
C TYR A 38 -6.52 1.27 11.69
N SER A 39 -5.90 2.44 11.63
CA SER A 39 -5.80 3.25 10.43
C SER A 39 -4.39 3.79 10.28
N GLY A 40 -4.05 4.27 9.10
CA GLY A 40 -2.71 4.78 8.87
C GLY A 40 -2.57 5.54 7.59
N ASN A 41 -1.36 6.05 7.39
CA ASN A 41 -0.92 6.71 6.19
C ASN A 41 0.42 6.10 5.76
N VAL A 42 0.58 5.91 4.46
CA VAL A 42 1.85 5.51 3.85
C VAL A 42 2.27 6.60 2.90
N ARG A 43 3.53 7.02 2.98
CA ARG A 43 4.22 7.75 1.92
C ARG A 43 5.37 6.90 1.41
N ILE A 44 5.43 6.74 0.10
CA ILE A 44 6.45 5.97 -0.58
C ILE A 44 7.20 6.91 -1.51
N LYS A 45 8.49 7.11 -1.26
CA LYS A 45 9.39 7.70 -2.24
C LYS A 45 9.80 6.62 -3.21
N VAL A 46 9.57 6.82 -4.51
CA VAL A 46 9.92 5.87 -5.57
C VAL A 46 10.77 6.54 -6.64
N ASN A 47 11.69 5.79 -7.24
CA ASN A 47 12.40 6.19 -8.46
C ASN A 47 11.77 5.51 -9.67
N CYS A 48 11.54 6.28 -10.73
CA CYS A 48 11.10 5.78 -12.02
C CYS A 48 12.31 5.38 -12.85
N LEU A 49 12.47 4.09 -13.08
CA LEU A 49 13.57 3.52 -13.88
C LEU A 49 13.22 3.42 -15.38
N SER A 50 11.95 3.54 -15.74
CA SER A 50 11.46 3.47 -17.11
C SER A 50 10.10 4.16 -17.19
N GLU A 51 9.91 4.97 -18.23
CA GLU A 51 8.70 5.78 -18.41
C GLU A 51 7.42 4.92 -18.29
N THR A 52 6.46 5.36 -17.47
CA THR A 52 5.25 4.57 -17.24
C THR A 52 4.05 5.39 -16.76
N LYS A 53 2.83 4.97 -17.14
CA LYS A 53 1.57 5.43 -16.55
C LYS A 53 1.06 4.52 -15.44
N ILE A 54 1.75 3.42 -15.18
CA ILE A 54 1.20 2.33 -14.38
C ILE A 54 1.99 2.25 -13.09
N ILE A 55 1.28 2.40 -11.98
CA ILE A 55 1.79 2.11 -10.64
C ILE A 55 1.11 0.83 -10.16
N GLN A 56 1.90 -0.20 -9.86
CA GLN A 56 1.39 -1.40 -9.21
C GLN A 56 1.96 -1.54 -7.80
N ILE A 57 1.09 -1.83 -6.84
CA ILE A 57 1.48 -2.07 -5.45
C ILE A 57 0.81 -3.34 -4.91
N HIS A 58 1.47 -4.00 -3.96
CA HIS A 58 0.82 -5.02 -3.15
C HIS A 58 -0.05 -4.37 -2.09
N VAL A 59 -1.26 -4.88 -1.93
CA VAL A 59 -2.22 -4.50 -0.91
C VAL A 59 -2.71 -5.79 -0.29
N GLY A 60 -2.07 -6.14 0.84
CA GLY A 60 -2.33 -7.41 1.51
C GLY A 60 -3.72 -7.47 2.13
N GLY A 61 -4.38 -8.62 1.98
CA GLY A 61 -5.62 -8.95 2.68
C GLY A 61 -6.78 -7.97 2.41
N ASN A 62 -7.56 -7.70 3.46
CA ASN A 62 -8.74 -6.84 3.43
C ASN A 62 -8.41 -5.37 3.76
N LEU A 63 -7.19 -4.90 3.47
CA LEU A 63 -6.82 -3.52 3.77
C LEU A 63 -7.69 -2.55 2.95
N ASP A 64 -8.43 -1.69 3.65
CA ASP A 64 -9.30 -0.72 3.01
C ASP A 64 -8.48 0.53 2.64
N LEU A 65 -8.15 0.63 1.35
CA LEU A 65 -7.48 1.78 0.76
C LEU A 65 -8.48 2.88 0.44
N LYS A 66 -8.27 4.06 1.01
CA LYS A 66 -9.10 5.24 0.78
C LYS A 66 -8.69 5.91 -0.51
N MET A 67 -9.34 5.56 -1.62
CA MET A 67 -8.96 6.00 -2.98
C MET A 67 -8.88 7.52 -3.14
N GLU A 68 -9.76 8.25 -2.47
CA GLU A 68 -9.80 9.71 -2.42
C GLU A 68 -8.57 10.34 -1.74
N THR A 69 -7.79 9.54 -1.02
CA THR A 69 -6.59 9.99 -0.31
C THR A 69 -5.31 9.73 -1.08
N ILE A 70 -5.38 8.99 -2.20
CA ILE A 70 -4.19 8.67 -2.97
C ILE A 70 -3.69 9.92 -3.68
N LYS A 71 -2.44 10.29 -3.41
CA LYS A 71 -1.75 11.42 -4.04
C LYS A 71 -0.45 10.91 -4.64
N ILE A 72 -0.22 11.28 -5.89
CA ILE A 72 1.02 10.96 -6.60
C ILE A 72 1.59 12.28 -7.08
N ARG A 73 2.82 12.58 -6.71
CA ARG A 73 3.49 13.83 -7.08
C ARG A 73 4.96 13.65 -7.39
N SER A 74 5.48 14.46 -8.29
CA SER A 74 6.93 14.59 -8.48
C SER A 74 7.55 15.29 -7.28
N LEU A 75 8.78 14.93 -6.91
CA LEU A 75 9.50 15.67 -5.87
C LEU A 75 9.86 17.11 -6.32
N PRO A 76 10.17 18.04 -5.40
CA PRO A 76 10.38 19.46 -5.72
C PRO A 76 11.41 19.73 -6.83
N ASN A 77 12.43 18.88 -6.95
CA ASN A 77 13.47 19.02 -7.98
C ASN A 77 12.95 18.71 -9.41
N ASN A 78 11.74 18.18 -9.53
CA ASN A 78 11.13 17.67 -10.77
C ASN A 78 9.87 18.47 -11.17
N GLY A 79 9.72 19.70 -10.67
CA GLY A 79 8.62 20.60 -11.08
C GLY A 79 7.34 20.51 -10.26
N ASP A 80 7.33 19.79 -9.13
CA ASP A 80 6.21 19.68 -8.16
C ASP A 80 4.82 19.50 -8.81
N ARG A 81 4.75 18.58 -9.78
CA ARG A 81 3.54 18.18 -10.48
C ARG A 81 2.78 17.09 -9.72
N GLN A 82 1.46 17.21 -9.62
CA GLN A 82 0.56 16.17 -9.17
C GLN A 82 -0.04 15.38 -10.35
N PHE A 83 -0.26 14.08 -10.16
CA PHE A 83 -0.85 13.16 -11.14
C PHE A 83 -2.23 12.71 -10.68
N HIS A 84 -3.16 12.54 -11.61
CA HIS A 84 -4.49 11.99 -11.34
C HIS A 84 -4.55 10.51 -11.72
N ILE A 85 -5.38 9.76 -11.00
CA ILE A 85 -5.64 8.35 -11.28
C ILE A 85 -6.87 8.27 -12.18
N GLU A 86 -6.69 7.81 -13.42
CA GLU A 86 -7.76 7.57 -14.37
C GLU A 86 -8.48 6.24 -14.11
N GLN A 87 -7.71 5.21 -13.74
CA GLN A 87 -8.23 3.87 -13.49
C GLN A 87 -7.58 3.25 -12.26
N ASN A 88 -8.37 2.47 -11.53
CA ASN A 88 -7.93 1.70 -10.38
C ASN A 88 -8.44 0.26 -10.51
N ASN A 89 -7.53 -0.66 -10.81
CA ASN A 89 -7.85 -2.05 -11.05
C ASN A 89 -7.42 -2.93 -9.86
N TYR A 90 -8.27 -3.89 -9.51
CA TYR A 90 -7.89 -4.98 -8.62
C TYR A 90 -7.26 -6.09 -9.47
N LEU A 91 -6.04 -6.47 -9.13
CA LEU A 91 -5.35 -7.58 -9.77
C LEU A 91 -5.30 -8.78 -8.83
N SER A 92 -5.18 -9.98 -9.41
CA SER A 92 -4.99 -11.21 -8.66
C SER A 92 -3.73 -11.15 -7.78
N GLY A 93 -3.74 -11.89 -6.66
CA GLY A 93 -2.59 -11.94 -5.74
C GLY A 93 -2.48 -10.73 -4.81
N GLY A 94 -3.57 -10.03 -4.53
CA GLY A 94 -3.59 -8.91 -3.57
C GLY A 94 -2.80 -7.71 -4.10
N ARG A 95 -3.04 -7.33 -5.36
CA ARG A 95 -2.36 -6.21 -6.02
C ARG A 95 -3.36 -5.16 -6.47
N ARG A 96 -2.89 -3.93 -6.50
CA ARG A 96 -3.59 -2.79 -7.09
C ARG A 96 -2.79 -2.23 -8.22
N GLU A 97 -3.49 -1.80 -9.24
CA GLU A 97 -2.94 -1.07 -10.37
C GLU A 97 -3.64 0.28 -10.47
N PHE A 98 -2.84 1.34 -10.49
CA PHE A 98 -3.28 2.69 -10.78
C PHE A 98 -2.76 3.10 -12.15
N ILE A 99 -3.66 3.52 -13.02
CA ILE A 99 -3.32 4.08 -14.33
C ILE A 99 -3.46 5.60 -14.23
N LEU A 100 -2.39 6.31 -14.56
CA LEU A 100 -2.30 7.76 -14.41
C LEU A 100 -2.70 8.51 -15.69
N ASP A 101 -3.10 9.76 -15.51
CA ASP A 101 -3.41 10.71 -16.60
C ASP A 101 -2.17 11.06 -17.46
N ALA A 102 -0.97 10.97 -16.88
CA ALA A 102 0.29 11.23 -17.55
C ALA A 102 1.40 10.25 -17.16
N ASN A 103 2.44 10.19 -18.00
CA ASN A 103 3.61 9.37 -17.75
C ASN A 103 4.42 9.93 -16.56
N LEU A 104 4.88 9.03 -15.70
CA LEU A 104 6.06 9.23 -14.87
C LEU A 104 7.28 9.12 -15.80
N GLU A 105 8.18 10.09 -15.71
CA GLU A 105 9.37 10.20 -16.54
C GLU A 105 10.51 9.37 -15.96
N GLU A 106 11.29 8.73 -16.83
CA GLU A 106 12.47 7.97 -16.43
C GLU A 106 13.52 8.86 -15.74
N GLY A 107 14.20 8.31 -14.74
CA GLY A 107 15.24 8.99 -13.96
C GLY A 107 14.70 9.91 -12.85
N ASN A 108 13.39 10.18 -12.83
CA ASN A 108 12.76 11.05 -11.85
C ASN A 108 12.26 10.29 -10.61
N ALA A 109 12.17 11.02 -9.49
CA ALA A 109 11.65 10.52 -8.23
C ALA A 109 10.26 11.12 -7.93
N TYR A 110 9.42 10.29 -7.35
CA TYR A 110 8.02 10.57 -7.06
C TYR A 110 7.66 10.19 -5.62
N GLU A 111 6.63 10.80 -5.08
CA GLU A 111 6.02 10.43 -3.82
C GLU A 111 4.61 9.92 -4.07
N ILE A 112 4.30 8.75 -3.52
CA ILE A 112 2.99 8.13 -3.51
C ILE A 112 2.50 8.15 -2.05
N GLU A 113 1.43 8.89 -1.77
CA GLU A 113 0.81 8.97 -0.45
C GLU A 113 -0.58 8.36 -0.49
N PHE A 114 -0.96 7.57 0.51
CA PHE A 114 -2.33 7.07 0.66
C PHE A 114 -2.65 6.72 2.12
N LYS A 115 -3.93 6.81 2.48
CA LYS A 115 -4.46 6.34 3.76
C LYS A 115 -5.09 4.98 3.63
N PHE A 116 -5.03 4.24 4.74
CA PHE A 116 -5.66 2.93 4.86
C PHE A 116 -6.34 2.76 6.22
N SER A 117 -7.25 1.80 6.28
CA SER A 117 -7.86 1.32 7.53
C SER A 117 -8.17 -0.17 7.46
N ASN A 118 -8.26 -0.82 8.61
CA ASN A 118 -8.80 -2.17 8.72
C ASN A 118 -9.20 -2.47 10.17
N ASP A 119 -10.01 -3.51 10.34
CA ASP A 119 -10.26 -4.09 11.64
C ASP A 119 -9.10 -5.03 12.02
N PHE A 120 -8.86 -5.21 13.32
CA PHE A 120 -7.95 -6.26 13.77
C PHE A 120 -8.59 -7.62 13.54
N VAL A 121 -8.04 -8.38 12.59
CA VAL A 121 -8.47 -9.75 12.34
C VAL A 121 -7.72 -10.69 13.29
N ILE A 122 -8.43 -11.69 13.84
CA ILE A 122 -7.80 -12.78 14.60
C ILE A 122 -7.11 -13.71 13.60
N THR A 123 -5.87 -13.39 13.24
CA THR A 123 -5.02 -14.22 12.39
C THR A 123 -3.67 -14.47 13.07
N SER A 124 -2.90 -15.41 12.52
CA SER A 124 -1.52 -15.68 12.95
C SER A 124 -0.47 -14.82 12.24
N THR A 125 -0.86 -13.99 11.27
CA THR A 125 0.06 -13.27 10.38
C THR A 125 -0.44 -11.86 10.05
N GLY A 126 0.48 -10.91 9.90
CA GLY A 126 0.17 -9.51 9.55
C GLY A 126 0.16 -8.60 10.78
N TYR A 127 -0.68 -7.56 10.74
CA TYR A 127 -0.86 -6.63 11.85
C TYR A 127 -2.00 -7.11 12.75
N ILE A 128 -1.65 -7.68 13.91
CA ILE A 128 -2.57 -8.47 14.74
C ILE A 128 -2.72 -7.89 16.15
N HIS A 129 -3.89 -8.08 16.74
CA HIS A 129 -4.16 -7.81 18.14
C HIS A 129 -4.05 -9.10 18.96
N LYS A 130 -3.29 -9.08 20.05
CA LYS A 130 -3.17 -10.20 20.99
C LYS A 130 -3.59 -9.76 22.38
N THR A 131 -4.44 -10.56 23.01
CA THR A 131 -4.82 -10.39 24.42
C THR A 131 -4.02 -11.36 25.29
N TYR A 132 -3.73 -10.95 26.52
CA TYR A 132 -3.15 -11.83 27.53
C TYR A 132 -3.92 -11.65 28.83
N GLN A 133 -4.09 -12.76 29.56
CA GLN A 133 -4.58 -12.69 30.93
C GLN A 133 -3.39 -12.38 31.83
N LYS A 134 -3.51 -11.31 32.62
CA LYS A 134 -2.54 -11.01 33.67
C LYS A 134 -2.76 -12.04 34.78
N ASN A 135 -1.89 -13.04 34.90
CA ASN A 135 -1.91 -13.95 36.06
C ASN A 135 -1.63 -13.13 37.32
N GLY A 136 -2.67 -12.91 38.12
CA GLY A 136 -2.63 -12.08 39.32
C GLY A 136 -3.83 -12.36 40.20
N ASN A 137 -3.88 -13.59 40.72
CA ASN A 137 -4.34 -13.91 42.08
C ASN A 137 -3.70 -15.24 42.48
N ALA A 138 -2.42 -15.18 42.87
CA ALA A 138 -1.96 -16.06 43.94
C ALA A 138 -2.53 -15.45 45.23
N ASN A 139 -3.75 -15.84 45.59
CA ASN A 139 -4.23 -15.65 46.95
C ASN A 139 -3.45 -16.65 47.82
N THR A 140 -2.32 -16.21 48.35
CA THR A 140 -1.86 -16.67 49.66
C THR A 140 -2.55 -15.82 50.72
N GLU A 141 -3.27 -16.52 51.59
CA GLU A 141 -3.95 -16.11 52.84
C GLU A 141 -5.33 -15.45 52.74
#